data_AF-A0A3E2UZV9-F1
#
_entry.id   AF-A0A3E2UZV9-F1
#
_cell.length_a   1.000
_cell.length_b   1.000
_cell.length_c   1.000
_cell.angle_alpha   90.00
_cell.angle_beta   90.00
_cell.angle_gamma   90.00
#
_symmetry.space_group_name_H-M   'P 1'
#
loop_
_entity.id
_entity.type
_entity.pdbx_description
1 polymer ?
#
loop_
_entity_poly.entity_id
_entity_poly.type
_entity_poly.pdbx_seq_one_letter_code
_entity_poly.pdbx_strand_id
1 'polypeptide(L)'
;METVLKAIADWIKGILTAGIMSNLSGLFDDVNTQVGNIAQQVGTKPSSFEPRVFAMIESLSRNVVLPIAGIILTFIACYELIEMITQHNNMAQFEPALIMRWIFKTAISVWLISNTFDIVMAVFDVTQKVVSDSSSIIAGNTRVNDIGLSMLQSSLMQMDVGPLFGLFLQSFFIGITMRILSIVIFVIVYGRMIEIYCMVSLAPIPMATFGNHEQSHMGQNYLKCLFALGFQGFLILICVAIYAVLIQSVAISGDAINSIWSIVGYTVLLCFSLFKTSSVTKSVLGAH
;
A
#
# COMPACT_ATOMS: atom_id res chain seq x y z
N MET A 1 -13.68 -12.44 -58.69
CA MET A 1 -12.41 -12.02 -58.05
C MET A 1 -12.69 -11.21 -56.79
N GLU A 2 -13.59 -10.21 -56.84
CA GLU A 2 -14.02 -9.44 -55.66
C GLU A 2 -14.67 -10.28 -54.55
N THR A 3 -15.48 -11.30 -54.89
CA THR A 3 -16.12 -12.19 -53.90
C THR A 3 -15.11 -13.01 -53.09
N VAL A 4 -14.02 -13.45 -53.74
CA VAL A 4 -12.95 -14.23 -53.10
C VAL A 4 -12.08 -13.34 -52.23
N LEU A 5 -11.75 -12.13 -52.69
CA LEU A 5 -11.03 -11.14 -51.89
C LEU A 5 -11.83 -10.69 -50.67
N LYS A 6 -13.16 -10.54 -50.79
CA LYS A 6 -14.04 -10.20 -49.68
C LYS A 6 -14.14 -11.33 -48.66
N ALA A 7 -14.28 -12.58 -49.12
CA ALA A 7 -14.27 -13.75 -48.24
C ALA A 7 -12.93 -13.94 -47.50
N ILE A 8 -11.80 -13.70 -48.19
CA ILE A 8 -10.47 -13.73 -47.56
C ILE A 8 -10.30 -12.58 -46.55
N ALA A 9 -10.77 -11.37 -46.88
CA ALA A 9 -10.75 -10.24 -45.96
C ALA A 9 -11.59 -10.52 -44.71
N ASP A 10 -12.81 -11.03 -44.85
CA ASP A 10 -13.69 -11.37 -43.72
C ASP A 10 -13.10 -12.51 -42.86
N TRP A 11 -12.44 -13.49 -43.49
CA TRP A 11 -11.72 -14.54 -42.77
C TRP A 11 -10.53 -13.99 -41.97
N ILE A 12 -9.74 -13.09 -42.55
CA ILE A 12 -8.62 -12.41 -41.86
C ILE A 12 -9.14 -11.52 -40.72
N LYS A 13 -10.24 -10.77 -40.93
CA LYS A 13 -10.88 -9.97 -39.88
C LYS A 13 -11.30 -10.87 -38.71
N GLY A 14 -11.96 -12.00 -39.00
CA GLY A 14 -12.37 -12.96 -37.97
C GLY A 14 -11.20 -13.45 -37.10
N ILE A 15 -10.07 -13.82 -37.72
CA ILE A 15 -8.87 -14.27 -36.99
C ILE A 15 -8.26 -13.14 -36.16
N LEU A 16 -8.11 -11.94 -36.74
CA LEU A 16 -7.53 -10.80 -36.04
C LEU A 16 -8.40 -10.33 -34.88
N THR A 17 -9.73 -10.22 -35.07
CA THR A 17 -10.67 -9.87 -34.01
C THR A 17 -10.65 -10.92 -32.91
N ALA A 18 -10.65 -12.21 -33.25
CA ALA A 18 -10.57 -13.29 -32.25
C ALA A 18 -9.25 -13.24 -31.46
N GLY A 19 -8.12 -12.98 -32.12
CA GLY A 19 -6.82 -12.83 -31.47
C GLY A 19 -6.75 -11.63 -30.52
N ILE A 20 -7.25 -10.47 -30.96
CA ILE A 20 -7.34 -9.25 -30.13
C ILE A 20 -8.26 -9.47 -28.93
N MET A 21 -9.45 -10.04 -29.15
CA MET A 21 -10.40 -10.33 -28.09
C MET A 21 -9.83 -11.32 -27.09
N SER A 22 -9.15 -12.38 -27.55
CA SER A 22 -8.49 -13.34 -26.67
C SER A 22 -7.40 -12.68 -25.82
N ASN A 23 -6.59 -11.81 -26.42
CA ASN A 23 -5.52 -11.11 -25.70
C ASN A 23 -6.11 -10.10 -24.70
N LEU A 24 -7.06 -9.26 -25.13
CA LEU A 24 -7.73 -8.30 -24.25
C LEU A 24 -8.46 -8.98 -23.10
N SER A 25 -9.23 -10.05 -23.37
CA SER A 25 -9.95 -10.79 -22.31
C SER A 25 -8.98 -11.39 -21.31
N GLY A 26 -7.90 -12.03 -21.78
CA GLY A 26 -6.83 -12.51 -20.91
C GLY A 26 -6.21 -11.40 -20.07
N LEU A 27 -6.02 -10.21 -20.64
CA LEU A 27 -5.50 -9.04 -19.89
C LEU A 27 -6.50 -8.53 -18.85
N PHE A 28 -7.80 -8.48 -19.15
CA PHE A 28 -8.83 -8.09 -18.19
C PHE A 28 -8.93 -9.08 -17.03
N ASP A 29 -8.87 -10.38 -17.32
CA ASP A 29 -8.88 -11.43 -16.31
C ASP A 29 -7.61 -11.43 -15.45
N ASP A 30 -6.45 -11.23 -16.09
CA ASP A 30 -5.17 -11.08 -15.39
C ASP A 30 -5.17 -9.85 -14.50
N VAL A 31 -5.67 -8.69 -14.97
CA VAL A 31 -5.80 -7.48 -14.15
C VAL A 31 -6.72 -7.73 -12.95
N ASN A 32 -7.89 -8.32 -13.15
CA ASN A 32 -8.81 -8.64 -12.05
C ASN A 32 -8.20 -9.61 -11.04
N THR A 33 -7.47 -10.61 -11.51
CA THR A 33 -6.78 -11.59 -10.66
C THR A 33 -5.65 -10.91 -9.88
N GLN A 34 -4.85 -10.05 -10.52
CA GLN A 34 -3.79 -9.30 -9.87
C GLN A 34 -4.36 -8.30 -8.85
N VAL A 35 -5.45 -7.60 -9.16
CA VAL A 35 -6.18 -6.72 -8.23
C VAL A 35 -6.62 -7.50 -6.99
N GLY A 36 -7.19 -8.70 -7.18
CA GLY A 36 -7.59 -9.59 -6.10
C GLY A 36 -6.41 -10.04 -5.23
N ASN A 37 -5.31 -10.45 -5.88
CA ASN A 37 -4.08 -10.86 -5.19
C ASN A 37 -3.46 -9.72 -4.38
N ILE A 38 -3.46 -8.49 -4.91
CA ILE A 38 -2.99 -7.30 -4.19
C ILE A 38 -3.86 -7.05 -2.97
N ALA A 39 -5.18 -7.09 -3.15
CA ALA A 39 -6.11 -6.87 -2.06
C ALA A 39 -5.90 -7.86 -0.91
N GLN A 40 -5.67 -9.12 -1.26
CA GLN A 40 -5.33 -10.14 -0.29
C GLN A 40 -3.96 -9.88 0.36
N GLN A 41 -2.90 -9.68 -0.42
CA GLN A 41 -1.54 -9.52 0.08
C GLN A 41 -1.38 -8.26 0.95
N VAL A 42 -1.97 -7.14 0.53
CA VAL A 42 -1.92 -5.87 1.27
C VAL A 42 -2.74 -5.93 2.56
N GLY A 43 -3.80 -6.74 2.58
CA GLY A 43 -4.62 -7.02 3.74
C GLY A 43 -4.01 -8.04 4.72
N THR A 44 -2.92 -8.73 4.36
CA THR A 44 -2.30 -9.70 5.27
C THR A 44 -1.58 -9.03 6.45
N LYS A 45 -1.64 -9.68 7.61
CA LYS A 45 -0.89 -9.29 8.80
C LYS A 45 0.61 -9.43 8.58
N PRO A 46 1.45 -8.49 9.06
CA PRO A 46 2.91 -8.67 9.09
C PRO A 46 3.32 -10.00 9.76
N SER A 47 2.61 -10.41 10.82
CA SER A 47 2.86 -11.70 11.49
C SER A 47 2.51 -12.93 10.65
N SER A 48 1.59 -12.79 9.70
CA SER A 48 1.11 -13.88 8.83
C SER A 48 1.74 -13.84 7.44
N PHE A 49 2.40 -12.74 7.06
CA PHE A 49 3.04 -12.60 5.76
C PHE A 49 4.28 -13.49 5.65
N GLU A 50 5.19 -13.42 6.64
CA GLU A 50 6.32 -14.35 6.74
C GLU A 50 6.65 -14.62 8.22
N PRO A 51 6.04 -15.66 8.84
CA PRO A 51 6.12 -15.88 10.29
C PRO A 51 7.54 -16.05 10.82
N ARG A 52 8.44 -16.62 10.01
CA ARG A 52 9.86 -16.82 10.39
C ARG A 52 10.60 -15.48 10.49
N VAL A 53 10.41 -14.60 9.52
CA VAL A 53 11.04 -13.28 9.50
C VAL A 53 10.48 -12.44 10.65
N PHE A 54 9.16 -12.50 10.87
CA PHE A 54 8.52 -11.81 11.98
C PHE A 54 9.05 -12.26 13.35
N ALA A 55 9.16 -13.57 13.60
CA ALA A 55 9.72 -14.10 14.85
C ALA A 55 11.18 -13.68 15.06
N MET A 56 11.98 -13.62 13.99
CA MET A 56 13.35 -13.12 14.05
C MET A 56 13.39 -11.63 14.46
N ILE A 57 12.51 -10.80 13.88
CA ILE A 57 12.41 -9.38 14.21
C ILE A 57 11.95 -9.16 15.65
N GLU A 58 10.95 -9.92 16.10
CA GLU A 58 10.48 -9.85 17.48
C GLU A 58 11.61 -10.21 18.46
N SER A 59 12.34 -11.28 18.19
CA SER A 59 13.49 -11.70 18.99
C SER A 59 14.56 -10.61 19.04
N LEU A 60 14.89 -9.99 17.90
CA LEU A 60 15.87 -8.91 17.83
C LEU A 60 15.39 -7.67 18.61
N SER A 61 14.13 -7.29 18.46
CA SER A 61 13.55 -6.14 19.15
C SER A 61 13.54 -6.34 20.66
N ARG A 62 13.08 -7.50 21.14
CA ARG A 62 12.99 -7.81 22.58
C ARG A 62 14.35 -8.01 23.24
N ASN A 63 15.30 -8.66 22.57
CA ASN A 63 16.57 -9.03 23.19
C ASN A 63 17.68 -7.98 23.02
N VAL A 64 17.63 -7.17 21.96
CA VAL A 64 18.71 -6.21 21.64
C VAL A 64 18.22 -4.77 21.79
N VAL A 65 17.08 -4.44 21.19
CA VAL A 65 16.62 -3.05 21.10
C VAL A 65 15.94 -2.57 22.39
N LEU A 66 15.16 -3.42 23.06
CA LEU A 66 14.48 -3.09 24.30
C LEU A 66 15.45 -2.72 25.44
N PRO A 67 16.56 -3.44 25.69
CA PRO A 67 17.57 -2.99 26.65
C PRO A 67 18.16 -1.61 26.33
N ILE A 68 18.44 -1.33 25.04
CA ILE A 68 18.95 -0.02 24.60
C ILE A 68 17.90 1.07 24.87
N ALA A 69 16.63 0.81 24.57
CA ALA A 69 15.53 1.72 24.88
C ALA A 69 15.40 1.99 26.39
N GLY A 70 15.63 0.98 27.24
CA GLY A 70 15.67 1.14 28.69
C GLY A 70 16.79 2.07 29.17
N ILE A 71 17.98 1.99 28.56
CA ILE A 71 19.10 2.91 28.86
C ILE A 71 18.72 4.35 28.45
N ILE A 72 18.16 4.52 27.24
CA ILE A 72 17.70 5.83 26.75
C ILE A 72 16.63 6.42 27.68
N LEU A 73 15.64 5.63 28.08
CA LEU A 73 14.60 6.06 29.01
C LEU A 73 15.21 6.50 30.35
N THR A 74 16.18 5.74 30.88
CA THR A 74 16.85 6.07 32.13
C THR A 74 17.57 7.42 32.03
N PHE A 75 18.27 7.66 30.92
CA PHE A 75 18.93 8.95 30.67
C PHE A 75 17.91 10.10 30.62
N ILE A 76 16.82 9.93 29.89
CA ILE A 76 15.76 10.93 29.76
C ILE A 76 15.07 11.20 31.11
N ALA A 77 14.75 10.17 31.87
CA ALA A 77 14.12 10.30 33.17
C ALA A 77 15.02 11.02 34.18
N CYS A 78 16.33 10.75 34.17
CA CYS A 78 17.32 11.48 34.98
C CYS A 78 17.42 12.95 34.57
N TYR A 79 17.43 13.24 33.27
CA TYR A 79 17.46 14.62 32.78
C TYR A 79 16.22 15.41 33.25
N GLU A 80 15.02 14.85 33.06
CA GLU A 80 13.77 15.46 33.49
C GLU A 80 13.75 15.70 35.01
N LEU A 81 14.30 14.78 35.81
CA LEU A 81 14.41 14.93 37.26
C LEU A 81 15.33 16.09 37.67
N ILE A 82 16.48 16.24 37.00
CA ILE A 82 17.39 17.36 37.25
C ILE A 82 16.71 18.69 36.91
N GLU A 83 16.07 18.77 35.74
CA GLU A 83 15.40 19.99 35.28
C GLU A 83 14.29 20.43 36.26
N MET A 84 13.43 19.51 36.69
CA MET A 84 12.38 19.81 37.67
C MET A 84 12.96 20.34 38.99
N ILE A 85 14.04 19.73 39.50
CA ILE A 85 14.69 20.15 40.74
C ILE A 85 15.34 21.53 40.57
N THR A 86 15.98 21.80 39.42
CA THR A 86 16.62 23.10 39.15
C THR A 86 15.58 24.22 38.98
N GLN A 87 14.47 23.97 38.28
CA GLN A 87 13.42 24.97 38.05
C GLN A 87 12.60 25.29 39.30
N HIS A 88 12.34 24.31 40.17
CA HIS A 88 11.62 24.52 41.44
C HIS A 88 12.51 24.98 42.60
N ASN A 89 13.79 25.27 42.33
CA ASN A 89 14.71 25.77 43.35
C ASN A 89 14.49 27.27 43.64
N ASN A 90 13.35 27.57 44.26
CA ASN A 90 13.12 28.80 45.03
C ASN A 90 12.82 28.46 46.51
N MET A 91 13.52 27.45 47.07
CA MET A 91 13.67 27.08 48.50
C MET A 91 12.49 27.29 49.48
N ALA A 92 11.24 27.37 49.02
CA ALA A 92 10.09 27.66 49.89
C ALA A 92 8.92 26.69 49.70
N GLN A 93 8.74 26.08 48.52
CA GLN A 93 7.62 25.17 48.23
C GLN A 93 8.09 24.00 47.37
N PHE A 94 8.67 23.00 48.02
CA PHE A 94 8.93 21.71 47.37
C PHE A 94 7.63 20.90 47.43
N GLU A 95 6.82 20.93 46.37
CA GLU A 95 5.56 20.19 46.33
C GLU A 95 5.81 18.69 46.11
N PRO A 96 5.48 17.80 47.08
CA PRO A 96 5.65 16.35 46.92
C PRO A 96 4.84 15.78 45.73
N ALA A 97 3.80 16.50 45.30
CA ALA A 97 2.98 16.17 44.14
C ALA A 97 3.80 16.13 42.83
N LEU A 98 4.86 16.93 42.72
CA LEU A 98 5.68 17.00 41.50
C LEU A 98 6.51 15.72 41.30
N ILE A 99 7.14 15.24 42.36
CA ILE A 99 7.89 13.97 42.35
C ILE A 99 6.95 12.79 42.09
N MET A 100 5.76 12.80 42.71
CA MET A 100 4.77 11.74 42.49
C MET A 100 4.31 11.68 41.02
N ARG A 101 4.11 12.84 40.37
CA ARG A 101 3.80 12.91 38.94
C ARG A 101 4.93 12.34 38.08
N TRP A 102 6.19 12.62 38.42
CA TRP A 102 7.35 12.09 37.69
C TRP A 102 7.52 10.57 37.84
N ILE A 103 7.33 10.03 39.06
CA ILE A 103 7.34 8.57 39.29
C ILE A 103 6.27 7.90 38.44
N PHE A 104 5.06 8.46 38.41
CA PHE A 104 3.96 7.93 37.62
C PHE A 104 4.24 7.99 36.11
N LYS A 105 4.76 9.10 35.63
CA LYS A 105 5.17 9.29 34.22
C LYS A 105 6.25 8.30 33.78
N THR A 106 7.25 8.08 34.64
CA THR A 106 8.34 7.13 34.39
C THR A 106 7.81 5.69 34.41
N ALA A 107 6.92 5.35 35.34
CA ALA A 107 6.27 4.04 35.39
C ALA A 107 5.44 3.74 34.13
N ILE A 108 4.67 4.71 33.64
CA ILE A 108 3.94 4.58 32.36
C ILE A 108 4.91 4.40 31.20
N SER A 109 6.03 5.13 31.18
CA SER A 109 7.03 5.03 30.11
C SER A 109 7.69 3.66 30.08
N VAL A 110 8.02 3.07 31.23
CA VAL A 110 8.53 1.69 31.34
C VAL A 110 7.49 0.69 30.84
N TRP A 111 6.22 0.88 31.20
CA TRP A 111 5.13 0.02 30.73
C TRP A 111 4.96 0.10 29.21
N LEU A 112 5.02 1.29 28.62
CA LEU A 112 4.94 1.51 27.17
C LEU A 112 6.08 0.80 26.43
N ILE A 113 7.33 0.95 26.88
CA ILE A 113 8.48 0.30 26.24
C ILE A 113 8.35 -1.23 26.32
N SER A 114 7.97 -1.75 27.49
CA SER A 114 7.83 -3.19 27.72
C SER A 114 6.76 -3.83 26.84
N ASN A 115 5.70 -3.09 26.51
CA ASN A 115 4.59 -3.54 25.67
C ASN A 115 4.64 -2.94 24.25
N THR A 116 5.80 -2.43 23.81
CA THR A 116 5.91 -1.74 22.51
C THR A 116 5.45 -2.62 21.36
N PHE A 117 5.88 -3.88 21.35
CA PHE A 117 5.55 -4.81 20.27
C PHE A 117 4.04 -5.04 20.14
N ASP A 118 3.36 -5.18 21.28
CA ASP A 118 1.91 -5.39 21.33
C ASP A 118 1.15 -4.14 20.87
N ILE A 119 1.61 -2.95 21.26
CA ILE A 119 1.06 -1.67 20.79
C ILE A 119 1.20 -1.54 19.28
N VAL A 120 2.38 -1.84 18.75
CA VAL A 120 2.67 -1.75 17.31
C VAL A 120 1.80 -2.74 16.53
N MET A 121 1.63 -3.96 17.03
CA MET A 121 0.73 -4.94 16.41
C MET A 121 -0.73 -4.52 16.49
N ALA A 122 -1.19 -3.92 17.59
CA ALA A 122 -2.54 -3.41 17.72
C ALA A 122 -2.84 -2.30 16.69
N VAL A 123 -1.87 -1.42 16.40
CA VAL A 123 -2.00 -0.41 15.34
C VAL A 123 -2.17 -1.07 13.96
N PHE A 124 -1.40 -2.13 13.69
CA PHE A 124 -1.54 -2.88 12.43
C PHE A 124 -2.88 -3.61 12.33
N ASP A 125 -3.41 -4.14 13.43
CA ASP A 125 -4.72 -4.79 13.45
C ASP A 125 -5.86 -3.81 13.11
N VAL A 126 -5.82 -2.60 13.68
CA VAL A 126 -6.81 -1.54 13.37
C VAL A 126 -6.72 -1.13 11.91
N THR A 127 -5.51 -0.85 11.43
CA THR A 127 -5.32 -0.38 10.04
C THR A 127 -5.67 -1.47 9.02
N GLN A 128 -5.38 -2.73 9.29
CA GLN A 128 -5.79 -3.83 8.42
C GLN A 128 -7.29 -4.08 8.41
N LYS A 129 -7.99 -3.88 9.53
CA LYS A 129 -9.45 -3.98 9.53
C LYS A 129 -10.05 -3.00 8.52
N VAL A 130 -9.53 -1.77 8.48
CA VAL A 130 -9.91 -0.76 7.46
C VAL A 130 -9.58 -1.23 6.04
N VAL A 131 -8.40 -1.81 5.82
CA VAL A 131 -7.98 -2.36 4.51
C VAL A 131 -8.91 -3.48 4.06
N SER A 132 -9.22 -4.44 4.93
CA SER A 132 -10.10 -5.58 4.66
C SER A 132 -11.53 -5.13 4.33
N ASP A 133 -12.08 -4.20 5.11
CA ASP A 133 -13.43 -3.69 4.89
C ASP A 133 -13.50 -2.93 3.56
N SER A 134 -12.47 -2.15 3.25
CA SER A 134 -12.36 -1.43 1.97
C SER A 134 -12.22 -2.38 0.78
N SER A 135 -11.44 -3.45 0.92
CA SER A 135 -11.28 -4.48 -0.11
C SER A 135 -12.61 -5.14 -0.48
N SER A 136 -13.48 -5.40 0.50
CA SER A 136 -14.79 -6.00 0.25
C SER A 136 -15.71 -5.09 -0.57
N ILE A 137 -15.68 -3.78 -0.31
CA ILE A 137 -16.45 -2.78 -1.05
C ILE A 137 -15.93 -2.65 -2.48
N ILE A 138 -14.61 -2.61 -2.65
CA ILE A 138 -13.96 -2.47 -3.96
C ILE A 138 -14.26 -3.69 -4.83
N ALA A 139 -14.12 -4.91 -4.29
CA ALA A 139 -14.40 -6.15 -5.02
C ALA A 139 -15.88 -6.27 -5.48
N GLY A 140 -16.82 -5.66 -4.74
CA GLY A 140 -18.22 -5.59 -5.13
C GLY A 140 -18.48 -4.70 -6.36
N ASN A 141 -17.64 -3.67 -6.56
CA ASN A 141 -17.83 -2.65 -7.60
C ASN A 141 -16.91 -2.81 -8.83
N THR A 142 -15.85 -3.63 -8.75
CA THR A 142 -14.86 -3.80 -9.83
C THR A 142 -15.16 -4.96 -10.79
N ARG A 143 -16.28 -5.68 -10.64
CA ARG A 143 -16.68 -6.73 -11.58
C ARG A 143 -16.78 -6.13 -12.99
N VAL A 144 -15.83 -6.50 -13.84
CA VAL A 144 -15.84 -6.14 -15.27
C VAL A 144 -17.08 -6.81 -15.87
N ASN A 145 -18.06 -5.99 -16.27
CA ASN A 145 -19.29 -6.48 -16.86
C ASN A 145 -18.99 -7.12 -18.22
N ASP A 146 -19.47 -8.35 -18.44
CA ASP A 146 -19.46 -9.08 -19.73
C ASP A 146 -20.02 -8.24 -20.90
N ILE A 147 -20.84 -7.24 -20.58
CA ILE A 147 -21.46 -6.28 -21.49
C ILE A 147 -20.40 -5.41 -22.21
N GLY A 148 -19.29 -5.03 -21.55
CA GLY A 148 -18.24 -4.21 -22.15
C GLY A 148 -17.45 -4.93 -23.24
N LEU A 149 -17.18 -6.23 -23.03
CA LEU A 149 -16.48 -7.09 -24.01
C LEU A 149 -17.30 -7.28 -25.28
N SER A 150 -18.61 -7.51 -25.14
CA SER A 150 -19.51 -7.74 -26.27
C SER A 150 -19.70 -6.49 -27.18
N MET A 151 -19.68 -5.28 -26.61
CA MET A 151 -19.67 -4.04 -27.39
C MET A 151 -18.32 -3.80 -28.09
N LEU A 152 -17.19 -4.09 -27.43
CA LEU A 152 -15.86 -4.01 -28.03
C LEU A 152 -15.73 -4.96 -29.23
N GLN A 153 -16.23 -6.20 -29.10
CA GLN A 153 -16.24 -7.17 -30.19
C GLN A 153 -17.03 -6.67 -31.40
N SER A 154 -18.20 -6.07 -31.16
CA SER A 154 -19.07 -5.53 -32.21
C SER A 154 -18.41 -4.37 -32.96
N SER A 155 -17.71 -3.47 -32.26
CA SER A 155 -16.93 -2.38 -32.88
C SER A 155 -15.72 -2.90 -33.66
N LEU A 156 -15.01 -3.92 -33.15
CA LEU A 156 -13.86 -4.51 -33.85
C LEU A 156 -14.25 -5.20 -35.16
N MET A 157 -15.43 -5.82 -35.23
CA MET A 157 -15.93 -6.42 -36.48
C MET A 157 -16.30 -5.39 -37.56
N GLN A 158 -16.55 -4.14 -37.17
CA GLN A 158 -16.85 -3.05 -38.11
C GLN A 158 -15.59 -2.38 -38.69
N MET A 159 -14.40 -2.68 -38.15
CA MET A 159 -13.15 -2.06 -38.61
C MET A 159 -12.57 -2.74 -39.85
N ASP A 160 -11.74 -2.01 -40.60
CA ASP A 160 -10.99 -2.54 -41.74
C ASP A 160 -9.79 -3.40 -41.33
N VAL A 161 -9.36 -4.29 -42.25
CA VAL A 161 -8.27 -5.26 -42.01
C VAL A 161 -6.96 -4.57 -41.60
N GLY A 162 -6.66 -3.40 -42.16
CA GLY A 162 -5.44 -2.63 -41.86
C GLY A 162 -5.38 -2.16 -40.40
N PRO A 163 -6.36 -1.39 -39.91
CA PRO A 163 -6.48 -1.02 -38.49
C PRO A 163 -6.51 -2.22 -37.54
N LEU A 164 -7.19 -3.31 -37.91
CA LEU A 164 -7.23 -4.56 -37.13
C LEU A 164 -5.85 -5.19 -36.97
N PHE A 165 -5.02 -5.19 -38.01
CA PHE A 165 -3.66 -5.70 -37.93
C PHE A 165 -2.77 -4.84 -37.02
N GLY A 166 -2.92 -3.51 -37.08
CA GLY A 166 -2.23 -2.58 -36.18
C GLY A 166 -2.64 -2.78 -34.72
N LEU A 167 -3.93 -2.95 -34.46
CA LEU A 167 -4.50 -3.28 -33.15
C LEU A 167 -3.97 -4.61 -32.60
N PHE A 168 -3.86 -5.63 -33.46
CA PHE A 168 -3.31 -6.93 -33.07
C PHE A 168 -1.85 -6.81 -32.63
N LEU A 169 -1.00 -6.10 -33.38
CA LEU A 169 0.38 -5.84 -32.97
C LEU A 169 0.46 -5.01 -31.68
N GLN A 170 -0.39 -4.00 -31.53
CA GLN A 170 -0.45 -3.16 -30.33
C GLN A 170 -0.87 -3.97 -29.08
N SER A 171 -1.75 -4.95 -29.24
CA SER A 171 -2.21 -5.83 -28.15
C SER A 171 -1.06 -6.62 -27.50
N PHE A 172 -0.04 -7.03 -28.27
CA PHE A 172 1.16 -7.67 -27.72
C PHE A 172 1.95 -6.74 -26.79
N PHE A 173 1.99 -5.44 -27.11
CA PHE A 173 2.68 -4.45 -26.28
C PHE A 173 2.01 -4.25 -24.91
N ILE A 174 0.67 -4.30 -24.87
CA ILE A 174 -0.09 -4.27 -23.61
C ILE A 174 0.26 -5.48 -22.74
N GLY A 175 0.35 -6.67 -23.32
CA GLY A 175 0.72 -7.89 -22.59
C GLY A 175 2.09 -7.79 -21.91
N ILE A 176 3.06 -7.14 -22.56
CA ILE A 176 4.37 -6.86 -21.96
C ILE A 176 4.23 -5.85 -20.80
N THR A 177 3.45 -4.79 -20.99
CA THR A 177 3.26 -3.74 -19.97
C THR A 177 2.57 -4.29 -18.73
N MET A 178 1.59 -5.18 -18.87
CA MET A 178 0.92 -5.84 -17.74
C MET A 178 1.87 -6.76 -16.96
N ARG A 179 2.78 -7.46 -17.64
CA ARG A 179 3.81 -8.26 -16.98
C ARG A 179 4.75 -7.40 -16.14
N ILE A 180 5.14 -6.24 -16.67
CA ILE A 180 5.95 -5.26 -15.94
C ILE A 180 5.16 -4.73 -14.72
N LEU A 181 3.88 -4.39 -14.89
CA LEU A 181 3.02 -3.93 -13.81
C LEU A 181 2.97 -4.96 -12.65
N SER A 182 2.82 -6.25 -12.97
CA SER A 182 2.81 -7.32 -11.96
C SER A 182 4.12 -7.37 -11.15
N ILE A 183 5.27 -7.23 -11.82
CA ILE A 183 6.58 -7.17 -11.14
C ILE A 183 6.68 -5.93 -10.24
N VAL A 184 6.26 -4.76 -10.73
CA VAL A 184 6.30 -3.51 -9.96
C VAL A 184 5.44 -3.61 -8.70
N ILE A 185 4.23 -4.15 -8.84
CA ILE A 185 3.31 -4.39 -7.73
C ILE A 185 3.94 -5.32 -6.69
N PHE A 186 4.53 -6.44 -7.13
CA PHE A 186 5.23 -7.36 -6.24
C PHE A 186 6.32 -6.63 -5.43
N VAL A 187 7.15 -5.83 -6.09
CA VAL A 187 8.21 -5.05 -5.43
C VAL A 187 7.64 -4.06 -4.41
N ILE A 188 6.54 -3.38 -4.71
CA ILE A 188 5.93 -2.39 -3.80
C ILE A 188 5.30 -3.06 -2.58
N VAL A 189 4.59 -4.18 -2.76
CA VAL A 189 3.94 -4.90 -1.65
C VAL A 189 4.99 -5.53 -0.73
N TYR A 190 6.01 -6.19 -1.29
CA TYR A 190 7.11 -6.76 -0.49
C TYR A 190 7.98 -5.67 0.15
N GLY A 191 8.27 -4.60 -0.60
CA GLY A 191 9.01 -3.44 -0.09
C GLY A 191 8.32 -2.81 1.12
N ARG A 192 6.99 -2.65 1.08
CA ARG A 192 6.19 -2.20 2.22
C ARG A 192 6.34 -3.13 3.43
N MET A 193 6.29 -4.45 3.25
CA MET A 193 6.43 -5.39 4.36
C MET A 193 7.82 -5.29 5.01
N ILE A 194 8.87 -5.13 4.21
CA ILE A 194 10.23 -4.88 4.71
C ILE A 194 10.30 -3.56 5.49
N GLU A 195 9.68 -2.48 4.99
CA GLU A 195 9.64 -1.19 5.69
C GLU A 195 8.94 -1.31 7.06
N ILE A 196 7.80 -2.02 7.12
CA ILE A 196 7.08 -2.32 8.36
C ILE A 196 7.99 -3.09 9.33
N TYR A 197 8.66 -4.13 8.87
CA TYR A 197 9.57 -4.95 9.67
C TYR A 197 10.74 -4.15 10.26
N CYS A 198 11.34 -3.25 9.49
CA CYS A 198 12.39 -2.35 9.97
C CYS A 198 11.86 -1.35 11.02
N MET A 199 10.64 -0.85 10.86
CA MET A 199 10.04 0.07 11.84
C MET A 199 9.63 -0.63 13.13
N VAL A 200 9.13 -1.86 13.04
CA VAL A 200 8.77 -2.69 14.20
C VAL A 200 10.01 -3.07 15.01
N SER A 201 11.12 -3.43 14.34
CA SER A 201 12.34 -3.84 15.03
C SER A 201 12.92 -2.74 15.92
N LEU A 202 12.88 -1.49 15.44
CA LEU A 202 13.40 -0.31 16.13
C LEU A 202 12.36 0.41 17.02
N ALA A 203 11.13 -0.08 17.08
CA ALA A 203 10.02 0.55 17.79
C ALA A 203 10.31 0.94 19.26
N PRO A 204 11.02 0.14 20.08
CA PRO A 204 11.23 0.47 21.48
C PRO A 204 12.01 1.78 21.69
N ILE A 205 12.89 2.17 20.76
CA ILE A 205 13.73 3.37 20.90
C ILE A 205 12.89 4.66 20.84
N PRO A 206 12.08 4.93 19.78
CA PRO A 206 11.18 6.08 19.78
C PRO A 206 10.12 6.02 20.87
N MET A 207 9.69 4.81 21.26
CA MET A 207 8.71 4.67 22.34
C MET A 207 9.28 5.13 23.70
N ALA A 208 10.60 5.02 23.89
CA ALA A 208 11.28 5.51 25.08
C ALA A 208 11.28 7.05 25.20
N THR A 209 11.22 7.77 24.08
CA THR A 209 11.24 9.24 24.08
C THR A 209 9.86 9.87 24.27
N PHE A 210 8.78 9.08 24.14
CA PHE A 210 7.40 9.53 24.32
C PHE A 210 7.12 10.07 25.74
N GLY A 211 7.87 9.58 26.73
CA GLY A 211 7.71 9.94 28.12
C GLY A 211 8.14 11.36 28.48
N ASN A 212 8.86 12.11 27.63
CA ASN A 212 9.39 13.43 27.99
C ASN A 212 8.71 14.57 27.23
N HIS A 213 8.49 15.73 27.84
CA HIS A 213 7.81 16.85 27.18
C HIS A 213 8.60 17.39 25.97
N GLU A 214 9.93 17.51 26.10
CA GLU A 214 10.78 18.04 25.01
C GLU A 214 11.01 17.03 23.88
N GLN A 215 11.18 15.74 24.23
CA GLN A 215 11.55 14.68 23.27
C GLN A 215 10.35 13.84 22.80
N SER A 216 9.14 14.08 23.34
CA SER A 216 7.90 13.37 22.98
C SER A 216 7.56 13.53 21.50
N HIS A 217 8.00 14.61 20.85
CA HIS A 217 7.81 14.80 19.42
C HIS A 217 8.33 13.61 18.59
N MET A 218 9.45 13.00 19.00
CA MET A 218 10.02 11.86 18.28
C MET A 218 9.15 10.60 18.43
N GLY A 219 8.68 10.28 19.62
CA GLY A 219 7.77 9.15 19.86
C GLY A 219 6.40 9.33 19.19
N GLN A 220 5.84 10.54 19.24
CA GLN A 220 4.59 10.87 18.54
C GLN A 220 4.74 10.75 17.03
N ASN A 221 5.85 11.24 16.47
CA ASN A 221 6.13 11.15 15.04
C ASN A 221 6.32 9.69 14.60
N TYR A 222 6.96 8.86 15.42
CA TYR A 222 7.04 7.42 15.17
C TYR A 222 5.66 6.76 15.08
N LEU A 223 4.74 7.05 16.02
CA LEU A 223 3.38 6.52 15.94
C LEU A 223 2.64 7.01 14.69
N LYS A 224 2.80 8.29 14.31
CA LYS A 224 2.24 8.81 13.06
C LYS A 224 2.79 8.08 11.83
N CYS A 225 4.11 7.86 11.78
CA CYS A 225 4.75 7.06 10.73
C CYS A 225 4.25 5.62 10.71
N LEU A 226 4.00 5.02 11.87
CA LEU A 226 3.48 3.66 11.98
C LEU A 226 2.05 3.58 11.43
N PHE A 227 1.18 4.52 11.81
CA PHE A 227 -0.15 4.64 11.21
C PHE A 227 -0.05 4.89 9.70
N ALA A 228 0.92 5.67 9.23
CA ALA A 228 1.13 5.91 7.80
C ALA A 228 1.46 4.63 7.04
N LEU A 229 2.30 3.76 7.58
CA LEU A 229 2.61 2.46 6.97
C LEU A 229 1.41 1.50 6.99
N GLY A 230 0.61 1.55 8.05
CA GLY A 230 -0.66 0.84 8.13
C GLY A 230 -1.63 1.28 7.02
N PHE A 231 -1.91 2.58 6.92
CA PHE A 231 -2.82 3.16 5.94
C PHE A 231 -2.29 3.19 4.50
N GLN A 232 -0.98 3.02 4.29
CA GLN A 232 -0.42 2.88 2.95
C GLN A 232 -1.09 1.73 2.18
N GLY A 233 -1.41 0.63 2.87
CA GLY A 233 -2.12 -0.49 2.25
C GLY A 233 -3.52 -0.11 1.76
N PHE A 234 -4.22 0.75 2.50
CA PHE A 234 -5.53 1.27 2.11
C PHE A 234 -5.44 2.15 0.86
N LEU A 235 -4.46 3.05 0.78
CA LEU A 235 -4.28 3.87 -0.41
C LEU A 235 -3.88 3.05 -1.65
N ILE A 236 -3.09 1.98 -1.49
CA ILE A 236 -2.79 1.04 -2.59
C ILE A 236 -4.09 0.45 -3.14
N LEU A 237 -5.03 0.04 -2.28
CA LEU A 237 -6.33 -0.46 -2.73
C LEU A 237 -7.13 0.59 -3.49
N ILE A 238 -7.15 1.83 -3.03
CA ILE A 238 -7.82 2.92 -3.74
C ILE A 238 -7.21 3.14 -5.12
N CYS A 239 -5.88 3.18 -5.23
CA CYS A 239 -5.20 3.34 -6.53
C CYS A 239 -5.59 2.23 -7.52
N VAL A 240 -5.63 0.99 -7.04
CA VAL A 240 -6.00 -0.17 -7.85
C VAL A 240 -7.50 -0.13 -8.23
N ALA A 241 -8.37 0.31 -7.32
CA ALA A 241 -9.81 0.49 -7.60
C ALA A 241 -10.06 1.56 -8.67
N ILE A 242 -9.39 2.72 -8.56
CA ILE A 242 -9.47 3.80 -9.55
C ILE A 242 -9.02 3.28 -10.92
N TYR A 243 -7.91 2.53 -10.96
CA TYR A 243 -7.42 1.94 -12.19
C TYR A 243 -8.44 0.97 -12.83
N ALA A 244 -9.06 0.08 -12.05
CA ALA A 244 -10.08 -0.83 -12.56
C ALA A 244 -11.26 -0.07 -13.21
N VAL A 245 -11.75 0.98 -12.57
CA VAL A 245 -12.84 1.83 -13.11
C VAL A 245 -12.39 2.58 -14.38
N LEU A 246 -11.17 3.11 -14.40
CA LEU A 246 -10.63 3.81 -15.57
C LEU A 246 -10.51 2.89 -16.79
N ILE A 247 -10.02 1.65 -16.64
CA ILE A 247 -9.96 0.71 -17.77
C ILE A 247 -11.38 0.37 -18.26
N GLN A 248 -12.34 0.15 -17.35
CA GLN A 248 -13.73 -0.12 -17.74
C GLN A 248 -14.32 1.02 -18.60
N SER A 249 -14.03 2.28 -18.25
CA SER A 249 -14.52 3.43 -19.03
C SER A 249 -13.96 3.48 -20.45
N VAL A 250 -12.73 3.01 -20.65
CA VAL A 250 -12.06 3.00 -21.96
C VAL A 250 -12.66 1.96 -22.90
N ALA A 251 -13.05 0.79 -22.37
CA ALA A 251 -13.68 -0.28 -23.15
C ALA A 251 -14.98 0.17 -23.87
N ILE A 252 -15.61 1.26 -23.41
CA ILE A 252 -16.90 1.75 -23.92
C ILE A 252 -16.73 2.80 -25.04
N SER A 253 -15.51 3.34 -25.23
CA SER A 253 -15.29 4.55 -26.03
C SER A 253 -15.30 4.37 -27.56
N GLY A 254 -15.50 3.16 -28.07
CA GLY A 254 -15.75 2.88 -29.50
C GLY A 254 -14.56 3.06 -30.45
N ASP A 255 -13.49 3.76 -30.04
CA ASP A 255 -12.27 3.97 -30.82
C ASP A 255 -11.12 3.11 -30.28
N ALA A 256 -10.92 1.94 -30.89
CA ALA A 256 -10.07 0.87 -30.35
C ALA A 256 -8.58 1.25 -30.26
N ILE A 257 -8.07 2.10 -31.17
CA ILE A 257 -6.65 2.50 -31.19
C ILE A 257 -6.35 3.48 -30.04
N ASN A 258 -7.19 4.50 -29.87
CA ASN A 258 -7.07 5.45 -28.76
C ASN A 258 -7.31 4.77 -27.42
N SER A 259 -8.25 3.83 -27.38
CA SER A 259 -8.53 3.01 -26.19
C SER A 259 -7.28 2.27 -25.69
N ILE A 260 -6.51 1.65 -26.58
CA ILE A 260 -5.30 0.94 -26.15
C ILE A 260 -4.23 1.89 -25.61
N TRP A 261 -4.00 3.03 -26.25
CA TRP A 261 -3.05 4.02 -25.74
C TRP A 261 -3.46 4.56 -24.37
N SER A 262 -4.76 4.76 -24.14
CA SER A 262 -5.29 5.14 -22.83
C SER A 262 -5.05 4.05 -21.78
N ILE A 263 -5.21 2.77 -22.11
CA ILE A 263 -4.92 1.65 -21.18
C ILE A 263 -3.44 1.65 -20.77
N VAL A 264 -2.52 1.82 -21.73
CA VAL A 264 -1.08 1.92 -21.43
C VAL A 264 -0.80 3.13 -20.55
N GLY A 265 -1.38 4.29 -20.86
CA GLY A 265 -1.24 5.51 -20.07
C GLY A 265 -1.74 5.36 -18.63
N TYR A 266 -2.91 4.75 -18.42
CA TYR A 266 -3.44 4.47 -17.10
C TYR A 266 -2.60 3.45 -16.32
N THR A 267 -1.97 2.50 -17.01
CA THR A 267 -1.07 1.53 -16.38
C THR A 267 0.20 2.20 -15.86
N VAL A 268 0.78 3.13 -16.64
CA VAL A 268 1.93 3.93 -16.19
C VAL A 268 1.54 4.85 -15.03
N LEU A 269 0.35 5.47 -15.10
CA LEU A 269 -0.19 6.30 -14.03
C LEU A 269 -0.35 5.49 -12.73
N LEU A 270 -0.90 4.27 -12.81
CA LEU A 270 -1.02 3.38 -11.66
C LEU A 270 0.36 3.10 -11.03
N CYS A 271 1.37 2.74 -11.83
CA CYS A 271 2.73 2.54 -11.32
C CYS A 271 3.24 3.77 -10.55
N PHE A 272 3.11 4.97 -11.12
CA PHE A 272 3.54 6.21 -10.48
C PHE A 272 2.80 6.47 -9.15
N SER A 273 1.48 6.30 -9.16
CA SER A 273 0.65 6.46 -7.96
C SER A 273 1.01 5.46 -6.86
N LEU A 274 1.26 4.19 -7.20
CA LEU A 274 1.66 3.16 -6.24
C LEU A 274 2.99 3.51 -5.56
N PHE A 275 4.01 3.94 -6.32
CA PHE A 275 5.29 4.38 -5.73
C PHE A 275 5.13 5.57 -4.80
N LYS A 276 4.24 6.51 -5.13
CA LYS A 276 4.03 7.72 -4.33
C LYS A 276 3.20 7.47 -3.06
N THR A 277 2.54 6.31 -2.95
CA THR A 277 1.55 6.03 -1.90
C THR A 277 2.15 6.12 -0.48
N SER A 278 3.40 5.68 -0.27
CA SER A 278 4.09 5.82 1.02
C SER A 278 4.27 7.28 1.41
N SER A 279 4.75 8.12 0.47
CA SER A 279 4.94 9.56 0.68
C SER A 279 3.63 10.29 0.95
N VAL A 280 2.56 9.96 0.22
CA VAL A 280 1.24 10.55 0.43
C VAL A 280 0.72 10.24 1.83
N THR A 281 0.81 8.98 2.27
CA THR A 281 0.27 8.60 3.59
C THR A 281 1.03 9.28 4.73
N LYS A 282 2.36 9.39 4.61
CA LYS A 282 3.21 10.11 5.59
C LYS A 282 2.82 11.59 5.64
N SER A 283 2.63 12.23 4.48
CA SER A 283 2.20 13.63 4.40
C SER A 283 0.80 13.86 5.00
N VAL A 284 -0.15 12.95 4.79
CA VAL A 284 -1.53 13.07 5.30
C VAL A 284 -1.57 13.01 6.82
N LEU A 285 -0.73 12.16 7.43
CA LEU A 285 -0.67 12.01 8.88
C LEU A 285 0.31 13.00 9.56
N GLY A 286 0.92 13.90 8.79
CA GLY A 286 1.91 14.84 9.29
C GLY A 286 3.11 14.13 9.92
N ALA A 287 3.48 12.99 9.35
CA ALA A 287 4.62 12.19 9.73
C ALA A 287 5.81 12.63 8.87
N HIS A 288 6.80 13.28 9.48
CA HIS A 288 7.98 13.84 8.80
C HIS A 288 9.23 12.99 9.05
#